data_AF-A0A3G9J947-F1
#
_entry.id   AF-A0A3G9J947-F1
#
_cell.length_a   1.000
_cell.length_b   1.000
_cell.length_c   1.000
_cell.angle_alpha   90.00
_cell.angle_beta   90.00
_cell.angle_gamma   90.00
#
_symmetry.space_group_name_H-M   'P 1'
#
loop_
_entity.id
_entity.type
_entity.pdbx_description
1 polymer ?
#
loop_
_entity_poly.entity_id
_entity_poly.type
_entity_poly.pdbx_seq_one_letter_code
_entity_poly.pdbx_strand_id
1 'polypeptide(L)'
;MKIRIGENLRKLRIKNELTQEKLAEVFGVSPQAISRWENNSTYPDVTMLPSIANYYNVSIDELMGMDDIRNVEKINSTFSIVHEYESKGMIDEAIQTLREAIKVYPNNCGFLSELALALTLKINTDTKFELVNEAITLSERVLLSSTNEKIRSTTKANLCFLYLKIYEDEKAIKLAKTLPHVWECREILLPEMFIEDDYIIELKKGIITVISVICEKIENSKKNKHSSIDKMIAIGPNTNWNDDLKGKIELLTQFLDVASIE
;
A
#
# COMPACT_ATOMS: atom_id res chain seq x y z
N MET A 1 -17.07 3.25 6.39
CA MET A 1 -17.30 1.79 6.46
C MET A 1 -18.77 1.51 6.17
N LYS A 2 -19.09 0.71 5.15
CA LYS A 2 -20.48 0.32 4.84
C LYS A 2 -20.72 -1.09 5.38
N ILE A 3 -21.49 -1.20 6.46
CA ILE A 3 -21.86 -2.49 7.07
C ILE A 3 -22.99 -3.10 6.23
N ARG A 4 -22.92 -4.38 5.89
CA ARG A 4 -23.90 -5.06 5.01
C ARG A 4 -25.05 -5.75 5.76
N ILE A 5 -25.25 -5.38 7.02
CA ILE A 5 -26.23 -6.01 7.91
C ILE A 5 -27.66 -5.93 7.36
N GLY A 6 -28.07 -4.82 6.75
CA GLY A 6 -29.42 -4.69 6.19
C GLY A 6 -29.68 -5.65 5.03
N GLU A 7 -28.73 -5.74 4.12
CA GLU A 7 -28.79 -6.65 2.96
C GLU A 7 -28.79 -8.11 3.42
N ASN A 8 -27.95 -8.46 4.39
CA ASN A 8 -27.86 -9.82 4.94
C ASN A 8 -29.12 -10.17 5.76
N LEU A 9 -29.61 -9.26 6.60
CA LEU A 9 -30.85 -9.46 7.35
C LEU A 9 -32.04 -9.70 6.42
N ARG A 10 -32.16 -8.92 5.34
CA ARG A 10 -33.21 -9.11 4.32
C ARG A 10 -33.09 -10.46 3.64
N LYS A 11 -31.88 -10.87 3.25
CA LYS A 11 -31.63 -12.19 2.64
C LYS A 11 -32.04 -13.32 3.58
N LEU A 12 -31.62 -13.24 4.85
CA LEU A 12 -31.96 -14.22 5.89
C LEU A 12 -33.46 -14.29 6.15
N ARG A 13 -34.13 -13.13 6.23
CA ARG A 13 -35.59 -13.05 6.40
C ARG A 13 -36.34 -13.74 5.26
N ILE A 14 -35.96 -13.43 4.02
CA ILE A 14 -36.59 -14.02 2.82
C ILE A 14 -36.31 -15.53 2.76
N LYS A 15 -35.09 -15.97 3.07
CA LYS A 15 -34.72 -17.40 3.12
C LYS A 15 -35.54 -18.20 4.14
N ASN A 16 -36.02 -17.55 5.20
CA ASN A 16 -36.90 -18.14 6.21
C ASN A 16 -38.38 -17.86 5.96
N GLU A 17 -38.74 -17.31 4.79
CA GLU A 17 -40.13 -17.05 4.38
C GLU A 17 -40.90 -16.11 5.33
N LEU A 18 -40.20 -15.19 5.99
CA LEU A 18 -40.77 -14.25 6.96
C LEU A 18 -41.13 -12.91 6.31
N THR A 19 -42.24 -12.30 6.73
CA THR A 19 -42.55 -10.89 6.42
C THR A 19 -41.82 -9.96 7.39
N GLN A 20 -41.74 -8.67 7.07
CA GLN A 20 -41.11 -7.69 7.97
C GLN A 20 -41.87 -7.58 9.30
N GLU A 21 -43.19 -7.73 9.26
CA GLU A 21 -44.07 -7.73 10.44
C GLU A 21 -43.78 -8.91 11.35
N LYS A 22 -43.73 -10.13 10.81
CA LYS A 22 -43.38 -11.33 11.58
C LYS A 22 -42.00 -11.23 12.21
N LEU A 23 -41.03 -10.70 11.47
CA LEU A 23 -39.68 -10.51 12.02
C LEU A 23 -39.64 -9.46 13.13
N ALA A 24 -40.47 -8.42 13.03
CA ALA A 24 -40.59 -7.39 14.03
C ALA A 24 -41.17 -7.94 15.35
N GLU A 25 -42.18 -8.81 15.26
CA GLU A 25 -42.76 -9.51 16.41
C GLU A 25 -41.71 -10.38 17.14
N VAL A 26 -40.90 -11.14 16.39
CA VAL A 26 -39.83 -11.99 16.95
C VAL A 26 -38.85 -11.19 17.81
N PHE A 27 -38.46 -10.00 17.36
CA PHE A 27 -37.45 -9.17 18.05
C PHE A 27 -38.04 -8.06 18.91
N GLY A 28 -39.37 -7.99 19.05
CA GLY A 28 -40.04 -6.98 19.88
C GLY A 28 -39.82 -5.54 19.39
N VAL A 29 -39.73 -5.33 18.07
CA VAL A 29 -39.53 -4.01 17.44
C VAL A 29 -40.67 -3.67 16.50
N SER A 30 -40.67 -2.45 15.96
CA SER A 30 -41.67 -2.06 14.97
C SER A 30 -41.32 -2.60 13.57
N PRO A 31 -42.31 -2.93 12.72
CA PRO A 31 -42.05 -3.30 11.32
C PRO A 31 -41.28 -2.21 10.55
N GLN A 32 -41.51 -0.93 10.91
CA GLN A 32 -40.75 0.19 10.35
C GLN A 32 -39.26 0.13 10.73
N ALA A 33 -38.92 -0.36 11.92
CA ALA A 33 -37.52 -0.57 12.32
C ALA A 33 -36.87 -1.64 11.43
N ILE A 34 -37.52 -2.79 11.24
CA ILE A 34 -37.04 -3.85 10.33
C ILE A 34 -36.84 -3.29 8.92
N SER A 35 -37.82 -2.57 8.37
CA SER A 35 -37.71 -1.97 7.05
C SER A 35 -36.54 -0.98 6.93
N ARG A 36 -36.33 -0.13 7.95
CA ARG A 36 -35.19 0.79 7.98
C ARG A 36 -33.85 0.07 8.11
N TRP A 37 -33.79 -1.04 8.85
CA TRP A 37 -32.59 -1.89 8.93
C TRP A 37 -32.25 -2.50 7.58
N GLU A 38 -33.23 -3.12 6.92
CA GLU A 38 -33.03 -3.78 5.63
C GLU A 38 -32.66 -2.82 4.51
N ASN A 39 -33.09 -1.56 4.61
CA ASN A 39 -32.75 -0.50 3.66
C ASN A 39 -31.51 0.32 4.07
N ASN A 40 -30.73 -0.14 5.06
CA ASN A 40 -29.53 0.54 5.59
C ASN A 40 -29.77 2.00 6.03
N SER A 41 -31.01 2.36 6.38
CA SER A 41 -31.35 3.70 6.88
C SER A 41 -30.99 3.87 8.36
N THR A 42 -31.09 2.79 9.12
CA THR A 42 -30.64 2.68 10.51
C THR A 42 -30.09 1.27 10.72
N TYR A 43 -29.42 1.01 11.84
CA TYR A 43 -28.96 -0.35 12.18
C TYR A 43 -29.68 -0.87 13.43
N PRO A 44 -29.79 -2.20 13.61
CA PRO A 44 -30.14 -2.78 14.90
C PRO A 44 -29.17 -2.29 15.97
N ASP A 45 -29.65 -2.16 17.20
CA ASP A 45 -28.75 -1.88 18.32
C ASP A 45 -27.71 -3.01 18.44
N VAL A 46 -26.48 -2.67 18.85
CA VAL A 46 -25.39 -3.65 18.98
C VAL A 46 -25.76 -4.80 19.92
N THR A 47 -26.59 -4.53 20.94
CA THR A 47 -27.09 -5.54 21.88
C THR A 47 -28.07 -6.53 21.25
N MET A 48 -28.68 -6.19 20.10
CA MET A 48 -29.58 -7.09 19.38
C MET A 48 -28.84 -8.05 18.44
N LEU A 49 -27.58 -7.77 18.07
CA LEU A 49 -26.82 -8.57 17.12
C LEU A 49 -26.68 -10.04 17.53
N PRO A 50 -26.36 -10.38 18.81
CA PRO A 50 -26.29 -11.77 19.24
C PRO A 50 -27.63 -12.51 19.08
N SER A 51 -28.74 -11.86 19.41
CA SER A 51 -30.08 -12.44 19.29
C SER A 51 -30.47 -12.67 17.83
N ILE A 52 -30.17 -11.71 16.94
CA ILE A 52 -30.43 -11.84 15.49
C ILE A 52 -29.57 -12.97 14.90
N ALA A 53 -28.29 -13.00 15.23
CA ALA A 53 -27.36 -14.03 14.76
C ALA A 53 -27.78 -15.43 15.23
N ASN A 54 -28.15 -15.58 16.51
CA ASN A 54 -28.65 -16.84 17.08
C ASN A 54 -29.96 -17.29 16.44
N TYR A 55 -30.91 -16.38 16.20
CA TYR A 55 -32.19 -16.71 15.56
C TYR A 55 -32.01 -17.32 14.16
N TYR A 56 -31.08 -16.79 13.39
CA TYR A 56 -30.79 -17.29 12.04
C TYR A 56 -29.70 -18.37 11.98
N ASN A 57 -29.14 -18.77 13.12
CA ASN A 57 -28.02 -19.72 13.24
C ASN A 57 -26.82 -19.33 12.35
N VAL A 58 -26.45 -18.05 12.37
CA VAL A 58 -25.29 -17.49 11.67
C VAL A 58 -24.34 -16.83 12.67
N SER A 59 -23.09 -16.58 12.26
CA SER A 59 -22.17 -15.77 13.07
C SER A 59 -22.51 -14.28 12.97
N ILE A 60 -22.08 -13.49 13.96
CA ILE A 60 -22.16 -12.01 13.87
C ILE A 60 -21.32 -11.50 12.69
N ASP A 61 -20.17 -12.12 12.43
CA ASP A 61 -19.31 -11.80 11.29
C ASP A 61 -20.07 -11.97 9.96
N GLU A 62 -20.78 -13.07 9.78
CA GLU A 62 -21.63 -13.32 8.61
C GLU A 62 -22.78 -12.30 8.53
N LEU A 63 -23.48 -12.06 9.65
CA LEU A 63 -24.56 -11.08 9.71
C LEU A 63 -24.10 -9.68 9.29
N MET A 64 -22.90 -9.26 9.72
CA MET A 64 -22.33 -7.95 9.40
C MET A 64 -21.69 -7.88 8.00
N GLY A 65 -21.44 -9.03 7.36
CA GLY A 65 -20.74 -9.13 6.08
C GLY A 65 -19.22 -8.95 6.21
N MET A 66 -18.62 -9.51 7.27
CA MET A 66 -17.18 -9.41 7.52
C MET A 66 -16.34 -10.14 6.46
N ASP A 67 -16.84 -11.20 5.84
CA ASP A 67 -16.14 -11.89 4.75
C ASP A 67 -15.93 -10.98 3.54
N ASP A 68 -16.94 -10.16 3.26
CA ASP A 68 -16.87 -9.12 2.24
C ASP A 68 -15.85 -8.04 2.60
N ILE A 69 -15.79 -7.64 3.87
CA ILE A 69 -14.86 -6.62 4.36
C ILE A 69 -13.43 -7.18 4.35
N ARG A 70 -13.21 -8.45 4.69
CA ARG A 70 -11.90 -9.10 4.71
C ARG A 70 -11.48 -9.63 3.33
N ASN A 71 -12.23 -9.33 2.27
CA ASN A 71 -11.96 -9.85 0.94
C ASN A 71 -10.62 -9.31 0.40
N VAL A 72 -9.66 -10.23 0.20
CA VAL A 72 -8.32 -9.96 -0.34
C VAL A 72 -8.36 -9.35 -1.74
N GLU A 73 -9.34 -9.71 -2.57
CA GLU A 73 -9.50 -9.12 -3.90
C GLU A 73 -9.80 -7.62 -3.84
N LYS A 74 -10.54 -7.16 -2.82
CA LYS A 74 -10.81 -5.72 -2.61
C LYS A 74 -9.54 -4.99 -2.15
N ILE A 75 -8.71 -5.65 -1.34
CA ILE A 75 -7.42 -5.11 -0.93
C ILE A 75 -6.53 -4.94 -2.17
N ASN A 76 -6.42 -5.99 -2.99
CA ASN A 76 -5.63 -5.99 -4.21
C ASN A 76 -6.14 -4.97 -5.24
N SER A 77 -7.45 -4.88 -5.44
CA SER A 77 -8.03 -3.89 -6.36
C SER A 77 -7.78 -2.45 -5.90
N THR A 78 -7.78 -2.21 -4.58
CA THR A 78 -7.39 -0.91 -4.02
C THR A 78 -5.96 -0.56 -4.37
N PHE A 79 -5.01 -1.50 -4.21
CA PHE A 79 -3.62 -1.29 -4.63
C PHE A 79 -3.51 -0.98 -6.13
N SER A 80 -4.25 -1.71 -6.98
CA SER A 80 -4.24 -1.45 -8.43
C SER A 80 -4.72 -0.04 -8.79
N ILE A 81 -5.79 0.43 -8.14
CA ILE A 81 -6.32 1.79 -8.35
C ILE A 81 -5.31 2.86 -7.92
N VAL A 82 -4.69 2.66 -6.75
CA VAL A 82 -3.65 3.57 -6.24
C VAL A 82 -2.48 3.64 -7.20
N HIS A 83 -1.98 2.48 -7.66
CA HIS A 83 -0.88 2.43 -8.61
C HIS A 83 -1.22 3.12 -9.95
N GLU A 84 -2.46 2.96 -10.43
CA GLU A 84 -2.93 3.67 -11.61
C GLU A 84 -2.91 5.19 -11.41
N TYR A 85 -3.38 5.68 -10.27
CA TYR A 85 -3.32 7.12 -9.95
C TYR A 85 -1.88 7.63 -9.87
N GLU A 86 -0.98 6.89 -9.21
CA GLU A 86 0.43 7.27 -9.10
C GLU A 86 1.12 7.32 -10.46
N SER A 87 0.85 6.33 -11.33
CA SER A 87 1.39 6.29 -12.70
C SER A 87 0.96 7.51 -13.54
N LYS A 88 -0.23 8.05 -13.27
CA LYS A 88 -0.78 9.26 -13.90
C LYS A 88 -0.37 10.56 -13.20
N GLY A 89 0.38 10.47 -12.09
CA GLY A 89 0.76 11.62 -11.26
C GLY A 89 -0.39 12.20 -10.42
N MET A 90 -1.50 11.48 -10.28
CA MET A 90 -2.69 11.84 -9.50
C MET A 90 -2.49 11.49 -8.02
N ILE A 91 -1.48 12.13 -7.40
CA ILE A 91 -1.02 11.78 -6.05
C ILE A 91 -2.08 12.09 -4.98
N ASP A 92 -2.89 13.12 -5.16
CA ASP A 92 -3.93 13.49 -4.20
C ASP A 92 -5.06 12.44 -4.16
N GLU A 93 -5.43 11.92 -5.32
CA GLU A 93 -6.42 10.85 -5.47
C GLU A 93 -5.90 9.53 -4.88
N ALA A 94 -4.61 9.22 -5.06
CA ALA A 94 -3.96 8.08 -4.41
C ALA A 94 -4.00 8.21 -2.87
N ILE A 95 -3.59 9.37 -2.33
CA ILE A 95 -3.63 9.65 -0.88
C ILE A 95 -5.05 9.51 -0.34
N GLN A 96 -6.04 10.09 -1.02
CA GLN A 96 -7.43 10.03 -0.57
C GLN A 96 -7.96 8.59 -0.57
N THR A 97 -7.66 7.83 -1.61
CA THR A 97 -8.04 6.41 -1.72
C THR A 97 -7.45 5.58 -0.58
N LEU A 98 -6.16 5.77 -0.29
CA LEU A 98 -5.46 5.07 0.79
C LEU A 98 -6.02 5.46 2.17
N ARG A 99 -6.34 6.74 2.40
CA ARG A 99 -6.99 7.18 3.65
C ARG A 99 -8.35 6.54 3.86
N GLU A 100 -9.18 6.43 2.83
CA GLU A 100 -10.46 5.71 2.93
C GLU A 100 -10.25 4.21 3.17
N ALA A 101 -9.24 3.60 2.55
CA ALA A 101 -8.88 2.20 2.77
C ALA A 101 -8.44 1.97 4.23
N ILE A 102 -7.60 2.83 4.80
CA ILE A 102 -7.10 2.70 6.18
C ILE A 102 -8.22 2.84 7.21
N LYS A 103 -9.29 3.60 6.94
CA LYS A 103 -10.49 3.62 7.81
C LYS A 103 -11.14 2.23 7.92
N VAL A 104 -11.03 1.40 6.89
CA VAL A 104 -11.56 0.03 6.85
C VAL A 104 -10.51 -0.97 7.34
N TYR A 105 -9.24 -0.77 6.99
CA TYR A 105 -8.13 -1.67 7.27
C TYR A 105 -7.01 -0.96 8.05
N PRO A 106 -7.26 -0.53 9.30
CA PRO A 106 -6.37 0.37 10.02
C PRO A 106 -4.97 -0.20 10.25
N ASN A 107 -4.82 -1.52 10.33
CA ASN A 107 -3.53 -2.20 10.57
C ASN A 107 -2.94 -2.86 9.30
N ASN A 108 -3.50 -2.60 8.12
CA ASN A 108 -2.90 -3.12 6.89
C ASN A 108 -1.59 -2.38 6.60
N CYS A 109 -0.47 -3.03 6.88
CA CYS A 109 0.86 -2.44 6.75
C CYS A 109 1.20 -2.06 5.30
N GLY A 110 0.59 -2.72 4.31
CA GLY A 110 0.73 -2.34 2.91
C GLY A 110 0.13 -0.96 2.64
N PHE A 111 -1.13 -0.73 3.01
CA PHE A 111 -1.77 0.59 2.84
C PHE A 111 -1.08 1.69 3.65
N LEU A 112 -0.64 1.39 4.87
CA LEU A 112 0.09 2.35 5.69
C LEU A 112 1.43 2.74 5.05
N SER A 113 2.19 1.76 4.53
CA SER A 113 3.45 2.02 3.82
C SER A 113 3.20 2.81 2.55
N GLU A 114 2.21 2.42 1.74
CA GLU A 114 1.87 3.09 0.48
C GLU A 114 1.45 4.55 0.73
N LEU A 115 0.65 4.81 1.77
CA LEU A 115 0.26 6.17 2.12
C LEU A 115 1.48 7.00 2.54
N ALA A 116 2.40 6.43 3.31
CA ALA A 116 3.62 7.13 3.68
C ALA A 116 4.46 7.49 2.44
N LEU A 117 4.56 6.61 1.44
CA LEU A 117 5.24 6.88 0.17
C LEU A 117 4.54 7.98 -0.63
N ALA A 118 3.22 7.88 -0.83
CA ALA A 118 2.45 8.88 -1.56
C ALA A 118 2.54 10.28 -0.90
N LEU A 119 2.50 10.34 0.43
CA LEU A 119 2.74 11.58 1.18
C LEU A 119 4.17 12.12 0.96
N THR A 120 5.18 11.25 0.97
CA THR A 120 6.58 11.64 0.74
C THR A 120 6.79 12.19 -0.67
N LEU A 121 6.12 11.60 -1.67
CA LEU A 121 6.09 12.15 -3.03
C LEU A 121 5.45 13.54 -3.08
N LYS A 122 4.33 13.73 -2.37
CA LYS A 122 3.67 15.04 -2.27
C LYS A 122 4.55 16.07 -1.56
N ILE A 123 5.30 15.67 -0.53
CA ILE A 123 6.22 16.53 0.22
C ILE A 123 7.34 17.11 -0.67
N ASN A 124 7.72 16.41 -1.75
CA ASN A 124 8.69 16.93 -2.72
C ASN A 124 8.21 18.23 -3.39
N THR A 125 6.90 18.48 -3.49
CA THR A 125 6.30 19.69 -4.08
C THR A 125 5.62 20.60 -3.05
N ASP A 126 5.08 20.03 -1.96
CA ASP A 126 4.35 20.74 -0.90
C ASP A 126 4.88 20.32 0.49
N THR A 127 5.93 20.99 0.97
CA THR A 127 6.63 20.65 2.23
C THR A 127 5.88 21.17 3.46
N LYS A 128 4.66 20.69 3.68
CA LYS A 128 3.89 20.95 4.92
C LYS A 128 4.34 20.02 6.04
N PHE A 129 4.64 20.61 7.20
CA PHE A 129 5.05 19.87 8.40
C PHE A 129 4.07 18.75 8.78
N GLU A 130 2.77 18.99 8.65
CA GLU A 130 1.72 18.01 8.94
C GLU A 130 1.85 16.74 8.08
N LEU A 131 2.14 16.89 6.79
CA LEU A 131 2.31 15.75 5.87
C LEU A 131 3.56 14.94 6.24
N VAL A 132 4.65 15.63 6.58
CA VAL A 132 5.92 14.99 6.98
C VAL A 132 5.71 14.18 8.26
N ASN A 133 5.06 14.77 9.25
CA ASN A 133 4.79 14.10 10.52
C ASN A 133 3.83 12.90 10.36
N GLU A 134 2.80 13.03 9.50
CA GLU A 134 1.91 11.92 9.15
C GLU A 134 2.70 10.77 8.52
N ALA A 135 3.54 11.04 7.51
CA ALA A 135 4.34 10.03 6.82
C ALA A 135 5.33 9.31 7.75
N ILE A 136 5.98 10.04 8.67
CA ILE A 136 6.87 9.45 9.69
C ILE A 136 6.08 8.55 10.63
N THR A 137 4.96 9.03 11.18
CA THR A 137 4.11 8.27 12.11
C THR A 137 3.62 6.96 11.48
N LEU A 138 3.18 7.02 10.21
CA LEU A 138 2.77 5.84 9.45
C LEU A 138 3.95 4.86 9.26
N SER A 139 5.12 5.38 8.90
CA SER A 139 6.33 4.57 8.69
C SER A 139 6.74 3.85 9.98
N GLU A 140 6.79 4.54 11.11
CA GLU A 140 7.11 3.95 12.41
C GLU A 140 6.10 2.86 12.81
N ARG A 141 4.81 3.11 12.59
CA ARG A 141 3.76 2.12 12.85
C ARG A 141 3.92 0.85 12.02
N VAL A 142 4.30 0.98 10.75
CA VAL A 142 4.61 -0.16 9.87
C VAL A 142 5.83 -0.92 10.39
N LEU A 143 6.90 -0.23 10.79
CA LEU A 143 8.11 -0.87 11.31
C LEU A 143 7.90 -1.57 12.65
N LEU A 144 6.91 -1.15 13.45
CA LEU A 144 6.51 -1.83 14.68
C LEU A 144 5.63 -3.06 14.42
N SER A 145 4.75 -3.01 13.42
CA SER A 145 3.66 -3.98 13.27
C SER A 145 3.88 -5.02 12.16
N SER A 146 4.64 -4.67 11.12
CA SER A 146 4.81 -5.52 9.93
C SER A 146 5.86 -6.60 10.17
N THR A 147 5.52 -7.84 9.81
CA THR A 147 6.46 -8.98 9.70
C THR A 147 6.93 -9.22 8.25
N ASN A 148 6.43 -8.44 7.28
CA ASN A 148 6.79 -8.57 5.88
C ASN A 148 8.07 -7.76 5.59
N GLU A 149 9.18 -8.44 5.34
CA GLU A 149 10.49 -7.81 5.14
C GLU A 149 10.56 -6.88 3.93
N LYS A 150 9.82 -7.18 2.85
CA LYS A 150 9.74 -6.30 1.68
C LYS A 150 9.12 -4.95 2.09
N ILE A 151 7.96 -4.98 2.73
CA ILE A 151 7.27 -3.78 3.21
C ILE A 151 8.19 -3.00 4.17
N ARG A 152 8.79 -3.69 5.15
CA ARG A 152 9.71 -3.07 6.11
C ARG A 152 10.88 -2.39 5.42
N SER A 153 11.49 -3.03 4.42
CA SER A 153 12.63 -2.49 3.69
C SER A 153 12.26 -1.24 2.91
N THR A 154 11.13 -1.26 2.18
CA THR A 154 10.61 -0.08 1.48
C THR A 154 10.29 1.05 2.45
N THR A 155 9.64 0.76 3.58
CA THR A 155 9.33 1.76 4.60
C THR A 155 10.59 2.39 5.20
N LYS A 156 11.62 1.59 5.52
CA LYS A 156 12.91 2.11 6.00
C LYS A 156 13.55 3.01 4.96
N ALA A 157 13.56 2.60 3.69
CA ALA A 157 14.10 3.40 2.60
C ALA A 157 13.38 4.76 2.50
N ASN A 158 12.04 4.76 2.55
CA ASN A 158 11.24 5.98 2.57
C ASN A 158 11.56 6.88 3.79
N LEU A 159 11.65 6.28 4.98
CA LEU A 159 11.92 6.98 6.23
C LEU A 159 13.29 7.67 6.25
N CYS A 160 14.30 7.14 5.56
CA CYS A 160 15.57 7.84 5.36
C CYS A 160 15.36 9.24 4.75
N PHE A 161 14.53 9.36 3.71
CA PHE A 161 14.26 10.65 3.07
C PHE A 161 13.45 11.57 3.96
N LEU A 162 12.48 11.03 4.70
CA LEU A 162 11.71 11.80 5.68
C LEU A 162 12.59 12.38 6.79
N TYR A 163 13.58 11.62 7.29
CA TYR A 163 14.55 12.14 8.26
C TYR A 163 15.43 13.25 7.68
N LEU A 164 15.87 13.13 6.42
CA LEU A 164 16.57 14.23 5.74
C LEU A 164 15.68 15.48 5.59
N LYS A 165 14.35 15.32 5.39
CA LYS A 165 13.40 16.46 5.30
C LYS A 165 13.27 17.24 6.60
N ILE A 166 13.56 16.61 7.74
CA ILE A 166 13.52 17.26 9.06
C ILE A 166 14.92 17.52 9.63
N TYR A 167 15.96 17.48 8.79
CA TYR A 167 17.36 17.75 9.16
C TYR A 167 17.93 16.80 10.23
N GLU A 168 17.45 15.55 10.23
CA GLU A 168 17.89 14.48 11.12
C GLU A 168 18.85 13.53 10.39
N ASP A 169 19.93 14.09 9.84
CA ASP A 169 20.86 13.41 8.93
C ASP A 169 21.53 12.19 9.57
N GLU A 170 21.92 12.29 10.84
CA GLU A 170 22.53 11.17 11.57
C GLU A 170 21.57 9.98 11.69
N LYS A 171 20.27 10.24 11.92
CA LYS A 171 19.24 9.21 11.96
C LYS A 171 19.03 8.59 10.58
N ALA A 172 18.99 9.42 9.54
CA ALA A 172 18.87 8.95 8.15
C ALA A 172 20.04 8.02 7.77
N ILE A 173 21.28 8.43 8.06
CA ILE A 173 22.49 7.63 7.77
C ILE A 173 22.48 6.33 8.58
N LYS A 174 22.17 6.40 9.88
CA LYS A 174 22.09 5.21 10.73
C LYS A 174 21.05 4.22 10.20
N LEU A 175 19.87 4.71 9.81
CA LEU A 175 18.81 3.87 9.26
C LEU A 175 19.20 3.26 7.92
N ALA A 176 19.80 4.05 7.01
CA ALA A 176 20.24 3.58 5.71
C ALA A 176 21.26 2.43 5.82
N LYS A 177 22.15 2.47 6.81
CA LYS A 177 23.11 1.39 7.10
C LYS A 177 22.46 0.09 7.59
N THR A 178 21.17 0.09 7.93
CA THR A 178 20.40 -1.12 8.30
C THR A 178 19.61 -1.73 7.15
N LEU A 179 19.67 -1.11 5.96
CA LEU A 179 19.05 -1.67 4.76
C LEU A 179 19.87 -2.87 4.26
N PRO A 180 19.23 -3.84 3.56
CA PRO A 180 19.92 -4.98 2.97
C PRO A 180 21.06 -4.57 2.04
N HIS A 181 22.11 -5.39 1.99
CA HIS A 181 23.21 -5.19 1.06
C HIS A 181 22.83 -5.63 -0.36
N VAL A 182 23.50 -5.07 -1.37
CA VAL A 182 23.16 -5.31 -2.78
C VAL A 182 23.25 -6.79 -3.19
N TRP A 183 24.14 -7.58 -2.57
CA TRP A 183 24.27 -9.02 -2.86
C TRP A 183 23.07 -9.85 -2.36
N GLU A 184 22.21 -9.27 -1.53
CA GLU A 184 20.98 -9.91 -1.02
C GLU A 184 19.76 -9.58 -1.90
N CYS A 185 19.93 -8.70 -2.89
CA CYS A 185 18.85 -8.30 -3.77
C CYS A 185 18.45 -9.43 -4.73
N ARG A 186 17.16 -9.48 -5.06
CA ARG A 186 16.55 -10.46 -5.96
C ARG A 186 17.27 -10.52 -7.31
N GLU A 187 17.62 -9.37 -7.87
CA GLU A 187 18.27 -9.26 -9.19
C GLU A 187 19.66 -9.92 -9.22
N ILE A 188 20.31 -10.11 -8.06
CA ILE A 188 21.60 -10.78 -7.92
C ILE A 188 21.42 -12.28 -7.65
N LEU A 189 20.47 -12.66 -6.79
CA LEU A 189 20.32 -14.05 -6.34
C LEU A 189 19.39 -14.91 -7.21
N LEU A 190 18.36 -14.31 -7.82
CA LEU A 190 17.38 -15.05 -8.61
C LEU A 190 17.98 -15.83 -9.79
N PRO A 191 18.95 -15.28 -10.55
CA PRO A 191 19.59 -16.03 -11.64
C PRO A 191 20.18 -17.36 -11.19
N GLU A 192 20.80 -17.40 -10.00
CA GLU A 192 21.45 -18.59 -9.43
C GLU A 192 20.45 -19.74 -9.14
N MET A 193 19.13 -19.48 -9.22
CA MET A 193 18.09 -20.51 -9.06
C MET A 193 17.80 -21.29 -10.35
N PHE A 194 18.38 -20.86 -11.47
CA PHE A 194 18.17 -21.42 -12.80
C PHE A 194 19.45 -22.05 -13.34
N ILE A 195 19.30 -22.90 -14.36
CA ILE A 195 20.41 -23.57 -15.04
C ILE A 195 20.39 -23.25 -16.53
N GLU A 196 21.52 -23.48 -17.21
CA GLU A 196 21.64 -23.38 -18.67
C GLU A 196 21.13 -22.03 -19.23
N ASP A 197 20.24 -22.07 -20.22
CA ASP A 197 19.74 -20.88 -20.89
C ASP A 197 18.89 -20.00 -19.96
N ASP A 198 18.14 -20.59 -19.03
CA ASP A 198 17.29 -19.84 -18.09
C ASP A 198 18.14 -19.01 -17.11
N TYR A 199 19.30 -19.52 -16.67
CA TYR A 199 20.28 -18.76 -15.88
C TYR A 199 20.70 -17.48 -16.61
N ILE A 200 21.10 -17.63 -17.88
CA ILE A 200 21.59 -16.51 -18.69
C ILE A 200 20.46 -15.49 -18.93
N ILE A 201 19.23 -15.96 -19.12
CA ILE A 201 18.06 -15.10 -19.30
C ILE A 201 17.80 -14.27 -18.04
N GLU A 202 17.73 -14.89 -16.87
CA GLU A 202 17.48 -14.18 -15.61
C GLU A 202 18.64 -13.25 -15.23
N LEU A 203 19.89 -13.66 -15.46
CA LEU A 203 21.06 -12.81 -15.22
C LEU A 203 21.01 -11.54 -16.07
N LYS A 204 20.67 -11.65 -17.36
CA LYS A 204 20.50 -10.49 -18.24
C LYS A 204 19.42 -9.53 -17.71
N LYS A 205 18.27 -10.06 -17.26
CA LYS A 205 17.20 -9.25 -16.68
C LYS A 205 17.66 -8.51 -15.42
N GLY A 206 18.38 -9.21 -14.54
CA GLY A 206 18.95 -8.63 -13.32
C GLY A 206 19.91 -7.48 -13.62
N ILE A 207 20.89 -7.71 -14.50
CA ILE A 207 21.88 -6.70 -14.90
C ILE A 207 21.20 -5.46 -15.50
N ILE A 208 20.27 -5.65 -16.44
CA ILE A 208 19.55 -4.52 -17.08
C ILE A 208 18.77 -3.71 -16.05
N THR A 209 18.12 -4.38 -15.09
CA THR A 209 17.37 -3.73 -14.02
C THR A 209 18.28 -2.88 -13.14
N VAL A 210 19.40 -3.45 -12.68
CA VAL A 210 20.37 -2.75 -11.83
C VAL A 210 20.97 -1.53 -12.56
N ILE A 211 21.41 -1.71 -13.81
CA ILE A 211 21.94 -0.62 -14.64
C ILE A 211 20.91 0.49 -14.78
N SER A 212 19.65 0.16 -15.08
CA SER A 212 18.59 1.15 -15.27
C SER A 212 18.35 1.99 -14.01
N VAL A 213 18.28 1.35 -12.83
CA VAL A 213 18.13 2.04 -11.54
C VAL A 213 19.30 2.99 -11.28
N ILE A 214 20.54 2.56 -11.56
CA ILE A 214 21.74 3.39 -11.32
C ILE A 214 21.79 4.56 -12.31
N CYS A 215 21.54 4.32 -13.60
CA CYS A 215 21.52 5.37 -14.61
C CYS A 215 20.47 6.43 -14.29
N GLU A 216 19.25 6.03 -13.92
CA GLU A 216 18.19 6.98 -13.58
C GLU A 216 18.55 7.78 -12.30
N LYS A 217 19.24 7.16 -11.33
CA LYS A 217 19.83 7.90 -10.20
C LYS A 217 20.88 8.93 -10.63
N ILE A 218 21.75 8.59 -11.58
CA ILE A 218 22.77 9.52 -12.12
C ILE A 218 22.09 10.70 -12.82
N GLU A 219 21.10 10.43 -13.66
CA GLU A 219 20.33 11.47 -14.35
C GLU A 219 19.58 12.37 -13.37
N ASN A 220 18.97 11.77 -12.34
CA ASN A 220 18.30 12.49 -11.28
C ASN A 220 19.27 13.30 -10.43
N SER A 221 20.51 12.86 -10.22
CA SER A 221 21.51 13.59 -9.40
C SER A 221 21.75 15.01 -9.89
N LYS A 222 21.63 15.26 -11.21
CA LYS A 222 21.75 16.60 -11.83
C LYS A 222 20.59 17.53 -11.48
N LYS A 223 19.45 16.99 -11.05
CA LYS A 223 18.19 17.71 -10.76
C LYS A 223 17.76 17.61 -9.29
N ASN A 224 18.31 16.67 -8.53
CA ASN A 224 17.77 16.31 -7.23
C ASN A 224 18.13 17.35 -6.17
N LYS A 225 17.12 17.86 -5.47
CA LYS A 225 17.33 18.63 -4.25
C LYS A 225 17.61 17.65 -3.11
N HIS A 226 18.62 17.93 -2.30
CA HIS A 226 18.91 17.17 -1.07
C HIS A 226 17.59 16.89 -0.32
N SER A 227 17.39 15.66 0.17
CA SER A 227 16.17 15.10 0.81
C SER A 227 15.01 14.66 -0.09
N SER A 228 14.98 14.96 -1.40
CA SER A 228 13.85 14.52 -2.25
C SER A 228 13.86 13.02 -2.51
N ILE A 229 12.73 12.36 -2.28
CA ILE A 229 12.58 10.94 -2.59
C ILE A 229 12.48 10.74 -4.10
N ASP A 230 13.15 9.71 -4.60
CA ASP A 230 13.03 9.29 -5.99
C ASP A 230 11.67 8.60 -6.21
N LYS A 231 10.97 8.94 -7.30
CA LYS A 231 9.69 8.31 -7.66
C LYS A 231 9.83 6.80 -7.77
N MET A 232 11.00 6.29 -8.16
CA MET A 232 11.26 4.85 -8.26
C MET A 232 11.01 4.07 -6.98
N ILE A 233 11.10 4.68 -5.80
CA ILE A 233 10.82 3.96 -4.55
C ILE A 233 9.32 3.66 -4.42
N ALA A 234 8.46 4.51 -5.00
CA ALA A 234 7.01 4.32 -5.02
C ALA A 234 6.56 3.49 -6.22
N ILE A 235 6.92 3.89 -7.44
CA ILE A 235 6.38 3.28 -8.67
C ILE A 235 7.23 2.12 -9.22
N GLY A 236 8.40 1.87 -8.62
CA GLY A 236 9.40 0.95 -9.15
C GLY A 236 10.25 1.57 -10.29
N PRO A 237 11.34 0.90 -10.69
CA PRO A 237 12.14 1.35 -11.82
C PRO A 237 11.40 1.16 -13.14
N ASN A 238 11.68 2.03 -14.11
CA ASN A 238 11.25 1.78 -15.49
C ASN A 238 12.00 0.57 -16.04
N THR A 239 11.32 -0.57 -16.15
CA THR A 239 11.94 -1.80 -16.64
C THR A 239 11.94 -1.92 -18.15
N ASN A 240 11.42 -0.97 -18.94
CA ASN A 240 11.18 -1.18 -20.38
C ASN A 240 12.44 -1.66 -21.13
N TRP A 241 12.37 -2.87 -21.73
CA TRP A 241 13.51 -3.71 -22.11
C TRP A 241 14.12 -3.32 -23.47
N ASN A 242 13.51 -2.34 -24.15
CA ASN A 242 13.95 -1.79 -25.44
C ASN A 242 14.77 -0.50 -25.28
N ASP A 243 15.15 -0.15 -24.06
CA ASP A 243 15.95 1.05 -23.79
C ASP A 243 17.37 0.96 -24.35
N ASP A 244 17.93 2.14 -24.65
CA ASP A 244 19.29 2.36 -25.13
C ASP A 244 20.35 1.92 -24.10
N LEU A 245 20.63 0.61 -24.05
CA LEU A 245 21.64 0.03 -23.16
C LEU A 245 23.03 0.63 -23.43
N LYS A 246 23.32 0.97 -24.69
CA LYS A 246 24.57 1.58 -25.08
C LYS A 246 24.72 2.96 -24.45
N GLY A 247 23.71 3.82 -24.57
CA GLY A 247 23.69 5.12 -23.91
C GLY A 247 23.77 5.02 -22.38
N LYS A 248 23.11 4.02 -21.77
CA LYS A 248 23.22 3.75 -20.33
C LYS A 248 24.65 3.40 -19.90
N ILE A 249 25.34 2.55 -20.65
CA ILE A 249 26.75 2.20 -20.39
C ILE A 249 27.68 3.40 -20.59
N GLU A 250 27.45 4.19 -21.64
CA GLU A 250 28.21 5.43 -21.89
C GLU A 250 28.02 6.43 -20.75
N LEU A 251 26.78 6.62 -20.26
CA LEU A 251 26.48 7.47 -19.12
C LEU A 251 27.21 7.00 -17.85
N LEU A 252 27.19 5.70 -17.55
CA LEU A 252 27.91 5.14 -16.41
C LEU A 252 29.41 5.39 -16.51
N THR A 253 29.98 5.17 -17.70
CA THR A 253 31.41 5.38 -17.96
C THR A 253 31.79 6.84 -17.76
N GLN A 254 31.01 7.77 -18.31
CA GLN A 254 31.22 9.21 -18.15
C GLN A 254 31.11 9.67 -16.69
N PHE A 255 30.15 9.12 -15.93
CA PHE A 255 29.94 9.50 -14.53
C PHE A 255 31.04 8.99 -13.59
N LEU A 256 31.62 7.83 -13.89
CA LEU A 256 32.67 7.21 -13.07
C LEU A 256 34.09 7.63 -13.47
N ASP A 257 34.27 8.34 -14.57
CA ASP A 257 35.59 8.76 -15.04
C ASP A 257 36.22 9.77 -14.05
N VAL A 258 37.28 9.31 -13.38
CA VAL A 258 37.94 9.97 -12.24
C VAL A 258 38.65 11.27 -12.65
N ALA A 259 38.86 11.51 -13.94
CA ALA A 259 39.47 12.73 -14.45
C ALA A 259 38.68 14.04 -14.20
N SER A 260 37.48 13.93 -13.59
CA SER A 260 36.57 15.05 -13.30
C SER A 260 36.35 15.33 -11.81
N ILE A 261 37.12 14.70 -10.91
CA ILE A 261 37.00 14.84 -9.43
C ILE A 261 38.27 15.48 -8.82
N GLU A 262 38.88 16.46 -9.49
CA GLU A 262 39.90 17.35 -8.89
C GLU A 262 39.31 18.71 -8.49
#